data_AF-A0AA43D877-F1
#
_entry.id   AF-A0AA43D877-F1
#
_cell.length_a   1.000
_cell.length_b   1.000
_cell.length_c   1.000
_cell.angle_alpha   90.00
_cell.angle_beta   90.00
_cell.angle_gamma   90.00
#
_symmetry.space_group_name_H-M   'P 1'
#
loop_
_entity.id
_entity.type
_entity.pdbx_description
1 polymer ?
#
loop_
_entity_poly.entity_id
_entity_poly.type
_entity_poly.pdbx_seq_one_letter_code
_entity_poly.pdbx_strand_id
1 'polypeptide(L)'
;MEVAEKKNKNKRYKPILDGIPDWPVYQLSKNRQEFIEEVAQKAFDEIKKKRPTTKHIIDELEATVYREQQRMKRNRWRVDAADEPRFWANVKEELVALASFSPEECQAKADELIYRIVLRYANEIAGNFKANSYRLTREIVKFWFARLLNGARVKKFGAFFRTRYTLRDKIQIVGKVKQLRKLATEGTVVMVPTHSSNLDSILIGWIIHSLGLPAFIYGAGLNLFNIKIFAYFMNSLGAFKVDRRKKNVPYLETLKFYSMLAVQKGAHSIFFPGGTRSRSGMIEKNLKLGLLSSTIEAQRNLYLDTPPGEEVRKIFIVPVTLNYHFVLEAPDLIDEYLTSKGADRYLPEQDKYGSWQLLQFLFKFFTKGSNISVSIGPGLDVMGNYVDDAGRSIDAQGRIINTRDYFISNGEITVDKQREDEYTRMLSHKIVAEYHRINRIFASHLVAFVAFEIWQKKHPKLDLFGLLRLPEEGQVILYEDFRAAFKRVRKQVYVLREQGKVYHATHLKGNIDLVIRHGLDNVGIFHLKRPLLMNKEGNIVTKDFNTLYYYHNRLVGYDLEKFV
;
A
#
# COMPACT_ATOMS: atom_id res chain seq x y z
N MET A 1 -27.05 -21.18 -15.07
CA MET A 1 -26.38 -20.07 -15.77
C MET A 1 -25.44 -19.41 -14.77
N GLU A 2 -24.13 -19.58 -14.87
CA GLU A 2 -23.17 -19.01 -13.91
C GLU A 2 -23.30 -17.48 -13.82
N VAL A 3 -23.01 -16.90 -12.65
CA VAL A 3 -22.84 -15.45 -12.52
C VAL A 3 -21.55 -15.07 -13.23
N ALA A 4 -21.61 -14.86 -14.54
CA ALA A 4 -20.46 -14.46 -15.32
C ALA A 4 -20.12 -13.00 -15.00
N GLU A 5 -18.88 -12.73 -14.59
CA GLU A 5 -18.39 -11.36 -14.63
C GLU A 5 -18.42 -10.84 -16.07
N LYS A 6 -18.83 -9.58 -16.28
CA LYS A 6 -18.74 -8.98 -17.62
C LYS A 6 -17.31 -9.09 -18.11
N LYS A 7 -17.13 -9.48 -19.39
CA LYS A 7 -15.82 -9.57 -20.05
C LYS A 7 -14.99 -8.34 -19.72
N ASN A 8 -13.76 -8.60 -19.29
CA ASN A 8 -12.83 -7.59 -18.86
C ASN A 8 -12.56 -6.60 -20.00
N LYS A 9 -12.83 -5.31 -19.77
CA LYS A 9 -12.64 -4.24 -20.78
C LYS A 9 -11.20 -3.69 -20.77
N ASN A 10 -10.26 -4.37 -20.13
CA ASN A 10 -8.86 -3.97 -20.08
C ASN A 10 -8.30 -3.80 -21.50
N LYS A 11 -8.10 -2.54 -21.90
CA LYS A 11 -7.42 -2.20 -23.14
C LYS A 11 -5.91 -2.29 -22.92
N ARG A 12 -5.19 -2.79 -23.92
CA ARG A 12 -3.74 -2.64 -23.96
C ARG A 12 -3.43 -1.16 -24.20
N TYR A 13 -2.81 -0.50 -23.25
CA TYR A 13 -2.35 0.86 -23.44
C TYR A 13 -0.95 0.90 -24.07
N LYS A 14 -0.72 1.88 -24.94
CA LYS A 14 0.63 2.26 -25.36
C LYS A 14 1.35 2.95 -24.18
N PRO A 15 2.67 2.80 -24.05
CA PRO A 15 3.47 3.61 -23.12
C PRO A 15 3.14 5.11 -23.28
N ILE A 16 3.11 5.86 -22.17
CA ILE A 16 2.94 7.32 -22.23
C ILE A 16 4.25 8.07 -22.56
N LEU A 17 5.40 7.43 -22.32
CA LEU A 17 6.72 7.91 -22.71
C LEU A 17 7.36 6.93 -23.70
N ASP A 18 8.09 7.45 -24.67
CA ASP A 18 8.61 6.71 -25.82
C ASP A 18 9.81 5.80 -25.47
N GLY A 19 10.59 6.12 -24.43
CA GLY A 19 11.74 5.33 -23.98
C GLY A 19 11.98 5.29 -22.47
N ILE A 20 12.81 4.32 -22.02
CA ILE A 20 13.33 4.25 -20.62
C ILE A 20 14.26 5.43 -20.28
N PRO A 21 15.08 5.97 -21.20
CA PRO A 21 15.89 7.16 -20.91
C PRO A 21 15.08 8.37 -20.44
N ASP A 22 13.84 8.50 -20.91
CA ASP A 22 12.96 9.62 -20.57
C ASP A 22 12.29 9.45 -19.21
N TRP A 23 12.52 8.34 -18.51
CA TRP A 23 11.90 8.08 -17.23
C TRP A 23 12.64 8.83 -16.11
N PRO A 24 11.93 9.62 -15.30
CA PRO A 24 12.56 10.36 -14.20
C PRO A 24 13.33 9.45 -13.22
N VAL A 25 12.84 8.23 -12.98
CA VAL A 25 13.52 7.22 -12.15
C VAL A 25 14.85 6.77 -12.76
N TYR A 26 14.94 6.69 -14.09
CA TYR A 26 16.19 6.37 -14.76
C TYR A 26 17.20 7.51 -14.63
N GLN A 27 16.75 8.77 -14.75
CA GLN A 27 17.61 9.94 -14.56
C GLN A 27 18.15 10.03 -13.13
N LEU A 28 17.30 9.81 -12.12
CA LEU A 28 17.73 9.69 -10.72
C LEU A 28 18.76 8.57 -10.52
N SER A 29 18.58 7.44 -11.21
CA SER A 29 19.51 6.33 -11.14
C SER A 29 20.84 6.59 -11.85
N LYS A 30 20.84 7.40 -12.93
CA LYS A 30 22.05 7.78 -13.65
C LYS A 30 22.91 8.71 -12.79
N ASN A 31 22.28 9.66 -12.10
CA ASN A 31 22.94 10.61 -11.20
C ASN A 31 22.82 10.16 -9.73
N ARG A 32 22.88 8.85 -9.48
CA ARG A 32 22.60 8.27 -8.15
C ARG A 32 23.50 8.84 -7.06
N GLN A 33 24.78 9.01 -7.35
CA GLN A 33 25.75 9.49 -6.36
C GLN A 33 25.42 10.91 -5.93
N GLU A 34 25.29 11.83 -6.89
CA GLU A 34 24.88 13.21 -6.65
C GLU A 34 23.54 13.29 -5.91
N PHE A 35 22.56 12.49 -6.31
CA PHE A 35 21.25 12.45 -5.66
C PHE A 35 21.35 11.99 -4.19
N ILE A 36 22.18 11.00 -3.90
CA ILE A 36 22.38 10.50 -2.53
C ILE A 36 23.10 11.53 -1.66
N GLU A 37 24.10 12.20 -2.22
CA GLU A 37 24.82 13.28 -1.54
C GLU A 37 23.89 14.47 -1.28
N GLU A 38 23.05 14.86 -2.24
CA GLU A 38 22.02 15.90 -2.07
C GLU A 38 21.01 15.53 -0.97
N VAL A 39 20.55 14.27 -0.94
CA VAL A 39 19.67 13.76 0.13
C VAL A 39 20.36 13.83 1.49
N ALA A 40 21.60 13.36 1.57
CA ALA A 40 22.38 13.35 2.81
C ALA A 40 22.64 14.77 3.32
N GLN A 41 23.01 15.69 2.43
CA GLN A 41 23.26 17.08 2.76
C GLN A 41 21.99 17.77 3.27
N LYS A 42 20.86 17.66 2.56
CA LYS A 42 19.59 18.25 2.99
C LYS A 42 19.10 17.69 4.32
N ALA A 43 19.27 16.38 4.54
CA ALA A 43 18.94 15.76 5.82
C ALA A 43 19.85 16.26 6.96
N PHE A 44 21.15 16.37 6.71
CA PHE A 44 22.12 16.92 7.64
C PHE A 44 21.79 18.37 8.03
N ASP A 45 21.53 19.23 7.04
CA ASP A 45 21.19 20.64 7.26
C ASP A 45 19.94 20.79 8.14
N GLU A 46 18.91 19.98 7.86
CA GLU A 46 17.67 19.98 8.64
C GLU A 46 17.87 19.45 10.07
N ILE A 47 18.74 18.46 10.27
CA ILE A 47 19.10 17.97 11.60
C ILE A 47 19.81 19.08 12.38
N LYS A 48 20.79 19.77 11.77
CA LYS A 48 21.47 20.92 12.39
C LYS A 48 20.51 22.04 12.74
N LYS A 49 19.55 22.34 11.86
CA LYS A 49 18.49 23.31 12.15
C LYS A 49 17.65 22.91 13.38
N LYS A 50 17.34 21.62 13.55
CA LYS A 50 16.59 21.08 14.70
C LYS A 50 17.43 20.87 15.96
N ARG A 51 18.76 20.85 15.82
CA ARG A 51 19.75 20.58 16.86
C ARG A 51 20.84 21.66 16.77
N PRO A 52 20.54 22.91 17.17
CA PRO A 52 21.38 24.06 16.87
C PRO A 52 22.70 24.11 17.65
N THR A 53 22.85 23.32 18.72
CA THR A 53 24.05 23.32 19.58
C THR A 53 24.78 22.00 19.45
N THR A 54 26.12 22.03 19.64
CA THR A 54 26.96 20.83 19.63
C THR A 54 26.46 19.76 20.60
N LYS A 55 26.00 20.17 21.79
CA LYS A 55 25.40 19.26 22.77
C LYS A 55 24.17 18.54 22.21
N HIS A 56 23.26 19.25 21.56
CA HIS A 56 22.07 18.64 20.97
C HIS A 56 22.42 17.63 19.86
N ILE A 57 23.50 17.88 19.11
CA ILE A 57 24.00 16.94 18.10
C ILE A 57 24.58 15.68 18.77
N ILE A 58 25.38 15.84 19.82
CA ILE A 58 25.95 14.72 20.60
C ILE A 58 24.83 13.88 21.21
N ASP A 59 23.82 14.50 21.85
CA ASP A 59 22.67 13.79 22.41
C ASP A 59 21.92 12.98 21.34
N GLU A 60 21.78 13.52 20.12
CA GLU A 60 21.16 12.82 19.00
C GLU A 60 22.03 11.66 18.47
N LEU A 61 23.36 11.83 18.44
CA LEU A 61 24.31 10.76 18.10
C LEU A 61 24.21 9.61 19.11
N GLU A 62 24.25 9.91 20.41
CA GLU A 62 24.14 8.92 21.49
C GLU A 62 22.81 8.15 21.40
N ALA A 63 21.70 8.88 21.25
CA ALA A 63 20.38 8.27 21.08
C ALA A 63 20.30 7.39 19.82
N THR A 64 20.93 7.81 18.73
CA THR A 64 20.97 7.07 17.47
C THR A 64 21.77 5.77 17.62
N VAL A 65 22.99 5.86 18.16
CA VAL A 65 23.86 4.69 18.40
C VAL A 65 23.18 3.69 19.32
N TYR A 66 22.59 4.15 20.42
CA TYR A 66 21.87 3.29 21.36
C TYR A 66 20.71 2.54 20.68
N ARG A 67 19.87 3.26 19.91
CA ARG A 67 18.73 2.66 19.21
C ARG A 67 19.17 1.61 18.18
N GLU A 68 20.25 1.87 17.44
CA GLU A 68 20.79 0.95 16.45
C GLU A 68 21.41 -0.29 17.09
N GLN A 69 22.10 -0.15 18.22
CA GLN A 69 22.59 -1.29 19.00
C GLN A 69 21.45 -2.17 19.52
N GLN A 70 20.39 -1.58 20.06
CA GLN A 70 19.20 -2.34 20.49
C GLN A 70 18.52 -3.04 19.32
N ARG A 71 18.42 -2.37 18.15
CA ARG A 71 17.86 -2.96 16.92
C ARG A 71 18.67 -4.18 16.49
N MET A 72 20.00 -4.07 16.42
CA MET A 72 20.87 -5.17 15.99
C MET A 72 20.82 -6.37 16.95
N LYS A 73 20.65 -6.14 18.26
CA LYS A 73 20.55 -7.22 19.26
C LYS A 73 19.20 -7.92 19.24
N ARG A 74 18.11 -7.16 19.22
CA ARG A 74 16.75 -7.69 19.46
C ARG A 74 15.98 -8.02 18.18
N ASN A 75 16.30 -7.35 17.07
CA ASN A 75 15.46 -7.32 15.86
C ASN A 75 16.27 -7.44 14.57
N ARG A 76 17.34 -8.24 14.54
CA ARG A 76 18.17 -8.43 13.33
C ARG A 76 17.41 -9.16 12.23
N TRP A 77 17.48 -8.65 11.01
CA TRP A 77 16.93 -9.28 9.82
C TRP A 77 18.03 -9.80 8.89
N ARG A 78 17.72 -10.82 8.10
CA ARG A 78 18.66 -11.42 7.14
C ARG A 78 19.16 -10.44 6.07
N VAL A 79 18.37 -9.41 5.80
CA VAL A 79 18.65 -8.35 4.81
C VAL A 79 19.47 -7.19 5.37
N ASP A 80 19.78 -7.21 6.68
CA ASP A 80 20.63 -6.19 7.31
C ASP A 80 22.08 -6.32 6.78
N ALA A 81 22.77 -5.19 6.61
CA ALA A 81 24.11 -5.21 6.04
C ALA A 81 25.10 -5.90 6.98
N ALA A 82 26.02 -6.70 6.41
CA ALA A 82 26.95 -7.51 7.19
C ALA A 82 27.95 -6.65 7.99
N ASP A 83 28.22 -5.43 7.53
CA ASP A 83 29.14 -4.47 8.14
C ASP A 83 28.51 -3.61 9.25
N GLU A 84 27.18 -3.68 9.48
CA GLU A 84 26.50 -2.85 10.48
C GLU A 84 27.15 -2.92 11.88
N PRO A 85 27.51 -4.09 12.44
CA PRO A 85 28.12 -4.15 13.76
C PRO A 85 29.45 -3.40 13.84
N ARG A 86 30.28 -3.49 12.79
CA ARG A 86 31.57 -2.81 12.71
C ARG A 86 31.38 -1.30 12.56
N PHE A 87 30.47 -0.88 11.67
CA PHE A 87 30.17 0.54 11.47
C PHE A 87 29.73 1.23 12.77
N TRP A 88 28.77 0.63 13.48
CA TRP A 88 28.26 1.21 14.73
C TRP A 88 29.23 1.11 15.90
N ALA A 89 30.16 0.16 15.90
CA ALA A 89 31.27 0.12 16.86
C ALA A 89 32.20 1.32 16.65
N ASN A 90 32.65 1.55 15.41
CA ASN A 90 33.50 2.71 15.07
C ASN A 90 32.82 4.04 15.40
N VAL A 91 31.54 4.21 15.06
CA VAL A 91 30.78 5.43 15.39
C VAL A 91 30.72 5.63 16.92
N LYS A 92 30.57 4.56 17.71
CA LYS A 92 30.57 4.65 19.17
C LYS A 92 31.94 5.07 19.71
N GLU A 93 33.03 4.49 19.18
CA GLU A 93 34.40 4.83 19.60
C GLU A 93 34.71 6.31 19.31
N GLU A 94 34.40 6.77 18.11
CA GLU A 94 34.58 8.18 17.72
C GLU A 94 33.69 9.12 18.55
N LEU A 95 32.46 8.71 18.88
CA LEU A 95 31.56 9.48 19.75
C LEU A 95 32.11 9.63 21.17
N VAL A 96 32.69 8.58 21.75
CA VAL A 96 33.34 8.64 23.08
C VAL A 96 34.58 9.55 23.03
N ALA A 97 35.34 9.50 21.94
CA ALA A 97 36.51 10.35 21.75
C ALA A 97 36.16 11.86 21.65
N LEU A 98 34.91 12.22 21.32
CA LEU A 98 34.48 13.62 21.23
C LEU A 98 34.74 14.43 22.51
N ALA A 99 34.71 13.77 23.68
CA ALA A 99 34.95 14.41 24.97
C ALA A 99 36.41 14.88 25.17
N SER A 100 37.34 14.40 24.34
CA SER A 100 38.77 14.72 24.45
C SER A 100 39.23 15.85 23.52
N PHE A 101 38.34 16.38 22.67
CA PHE A 101 38.68 17.44 21.71
C PHE A 101 38.32 18.84 22.24
N SER A 102 38.93 19.87 21.64
CA SER A 102 38.52 21.26 21.88
C SER A 102 37.07 21.49 21.42
N PRO A 103 36.36 22.53 21.89
CA PRO A 103 34.97 22.78 21.51
C PRO A 103 34.73 22.90 20.00
N GLU A 104 35.65 23.54 19.27
CA GLU A 104 35.58 23.75 17.82
C GLU A 104 35.79 22.44 17.05
N GLU A 105 36.81 21.67 17.44
CA GLU A 105 37.07 20.34 16.88
C GLU A 105 35.95 19.35 17.21
N CYS A 106 35.40 19.41 18.42
CA CYS A 106 34.28 18.60 18.87
C CYS A 106 33.05 18.84 17.99
N GLN A 107 32.72 20.10 17.70
CA GLN A 107 31.62 20.44 16.80
C GLN A 107 31.86 19.91 15.38
N ALA A 108 33.03 20.15 14.80
CA ALA A 108 33.35 19.70 13.45
C ALA A 108 33.27 18.16 13.33
N LYS A 109 33.79 17.44 14.34
CA LYS A 109 33.75 15.97 14.38
C LYS A 109 32.35 15.41 14.63
N ALA A 110 31.54 16.05 15.47
CA ALA A 110 30.15 15.67 15.67
C ALA A 110 29.32 15.85 14.38
N ASP A 111 29.55 16.94 13.65
CA ASP A 111 28.92 17.20 12.36
C ASP A 111 29.35 16.16 11.31
N GLU A 112 30.65 15.83 11.23
CA GLU A 112 31.19 14.77 10.36
C GLU A 112 30.51 13.41 10.66
N LEU A 113 30.34 13.07 11.94
CA LEU A 113 29.68 11.84 12.37
C LEU A 113 28.22 11.78 11.94
N ILE A 114 27.44 12.85 12.16
CA ILE A 114 26.04 12.89 11.70
C ILE A 114 25.98 12.77 10.18
N TYR A 115 26.80 13.54 9.45
CA TYR A 115 26.81 13.50 7.99
C TYR A 115 27.11 12.08 7.48
N ARG A 116 28.09 11.40 8.07
CA ARG A 116 28.43 10.01 7.73
C ARG A 116 27.28 9.03 7.99
N ILE A 117 26.54 9.22 9.08
CA ILE A 117 25.34 8.41 9.40
C ILE A 117 24.23 8.65 8.38
N VAL A 118 23.90 9.91 8.06
CA VAL A 118 22.84 10.20 7.07
C VAL A 118 23.24 9.75 5.67
N LEU A 119 24.51 9.87 5.29
CA LEU A 119 25.02 9.35 4.02
C LEU A 119 24.92 7.82 3.93
N ARG A 120 25.21 7.12 5.04
CA ARG A 120 24.98 5.67 5.13
C ARG A 120 23.50 5.35 4.95
N TYR A 121 22.61 6.05 5.68
CA TYR A 121 21.17 5.82 5.56
C TYR A 121 20.64 6.15 4.17
N ALA A 122 21.14 7.20 3.51
CA ALA A 122 20.75 7.57 2.15
C ALA A 122 21.12 6.45 1.17
N ASN A 123 22.31 5.85 1.34
CA ASN A 123 22.73 4.67 0.58
C ASN A 123 21.89 3.41 0.88
N GLU A 124 21.51 3.19 2.14
CA GLU A 124 20.65 2.08 2.54
C GLU A 124 19.24 2.22 1.93
N ILE A 125 18.68 3.43 1.96
CA ILE A 125 17.37 3.76 1.41
C ILE A 125 17.38 3.67 -0.12
N ALA A 126 18.42 4.21 -0.77
CA ALA A 126 18.49 4.24 -2.23
C ALA A 126 18.40 2.84 -2.85
N GLY A 127 17.39 2.66 -3.71
CA GLY A 127 17.28 1.47 -4.55
C GLY A 127 18.38 1.41 -5.61
N ASN A 128 18.73 0.20 -6.06
CA ASN A 128 19.62 0.00 -7.21
C ASN A 128 18.78 -0.22 -8.46
N PHE A 129 18.22 0.86 -9.03
CA PHE A 129 17.56 0.76 -10.33
C PHE A 129 18.60 0.39 -11.40
N LYS A 130 18.33 -0.66 -12.18
CA LYS A 130 19.17 -1.06 -13.32
C LYS A 130 18.28 -1.18 -14.54
N ALA A 131 18.47 -0.31 -15.54
CA ALA A 131 17.62 -0.27 -16.73
C ALA A 131 17.60 -1.61 -17.51
N ASN A 132 18.73 -2.30 -17.60
CA ASN A 132 18.81 -3.64 -18.21
C ASN A 132 18.07 -4.69 -17.39
N SER A 133 18.15 -4.61 -16.05
CA SER A 133 17.35 -5.46 -15.16
C SER A 133 15.86 -5.17 -15.30
N TYR A 134 15.44 -3.91 -15.47
CA TYR A 134 14.03 -3.58 -15.70
C TYR A 134 13.50 -4.18 -17.00
N ARG A 135 14.23 -4.10 -18.13
CA ARG A 135 13.82 -4.74 -19.40
C ARG A 135 13.71 -6.26 -19.27
N LEU A 136 14.71 -6.87 -18.63
CA LEU A 136 14.74 -8.31 -18.37
C LEU A 136 13.61 -8.73 -17.42
N THR A 137 13.38 -7.99 -16.33
CA THR A 137 12.27 -8.21 -15.40
C THR A 137 10.93 -7.98 -16.09
N ARG A 138 10.78 -7.02 -17.00
CA ARG A 138 9.55 -6.84 -17.78
C ARG A 138 9.24 -8.08 -18.62
N GLU A 139 10.23 -8.66 -19.28
CA GLU A 139 10.05 -9.87 -20.09
C GLU A 139 9.91 -11.13 -19.24
N ILE A 140 10.67 -11.28 -18.15
CA ILE A 140 10.54 -12.37 -17.19
C ILE A 140 9.19 -12.30 -16.48
N VAL A 141 8.73 -11.13 -16.05
CA VAL A 141 7.38 -10.93 -15.47
C VAL A 141 6.37 -11.39 -16.49
N LYS A 142 6.36 -10.87 -17.72
CA LYS A 142 5.43 -11.32 -18.77
C LYS A 142 5.48 -12.85 -18.98
N PHE A 143 6.68 -13.43 -19.06
CA PHE A 143 6.89 -14.86 -19.30
C PHE A 143 6.48 -15.74 -18.12
N TRP A 144 6.90 -15.39 -16.91
CA TRP A 144 6.65 -16.12 -15.67
C TRP A 144 5.17 -16.04 -15.29
N PHE A 145 4.57 -14.86 -15.41
CA PHE A 145 3.14 -14.69 -15.27
C PHE A 145 2.34 -15.43 -16.35
N ALA A 146 2.76 -15.39 -17.62
CA ALA A 146 2.11 -16.15 -18.68
C ALA A 146 2.23 -17.67 -18.48
N ARG A 147 3.38 -18.20 -18.03
CA ARG A 147 3.57 -19.63 -17.72
C ARG A 147 2.79 -20.06 -16.48
N LEU A 148 2.75 -19.22 -15.44
CA LEU A 148 2.00 -19.50 -14.21
C LEU A 148 0.48 -19.55 -14.47
N LEU A 149 -0.03 -18.77 -15.43
CA LEU A 149 -1.40 -18.84 -15.90
C LEU A 149 -1.69 -20.02 -16.84
N ASN A 150 -0.76 -20.33 -17.74
CA ASN A 150 -0.94 -21.37 -18.76
C ASN A 150 -0.65 -22.79 -18.25
N GLY A 151 -0.08 -22.93 -17.05
CA GLY A 151 0.27 -24.21 -16.42
C GLY A 151 -0.91 -25.14 -16.12
N ALA A 152 -2.15 -24.71 -16.35
CA ALA A 152 -3.34 -25.50 -16.03
C ALA A 152 -3.77 -26.53 -17.10
N ARG A 153 -3.10 -26.66 -18.27
CA ARG A 153 -3.58 -27.58 -19.34
C ARG A 153 -2.51 -28.32 -20.14
N VAL A 154 -1.40 -28.75 -19.53
CA VAL A 154 -0.40 -29.58 -20.22
C VAL A 154 -0.83 -31.05 -20.43
N LYS A 155 -2.03 -31.47 -19.98
CA LYS A 155 -2.49 -32.87 -20.10
C LYS A 155 -3.30 -33.24 -21.36
N LYS A 156 -3.50 -32.36 -22.35
CA LYS A 156 -4.16 -32.76 -23.62
C LYS A 156 -3.41 -32.22 -24.84
N PHE A 157 -2.84 -33.12 -25.63
CA PHE A 157 -2.01 -32.89 -26.83
C PHE A 157 -2.71 -32.15 -28.00
N GLY A 158 -3.93 -31.61 -27.83
CA GLY A 158 -4.68 -30.88 -28.86
C GLY A 158 -4.97 -29.40 -28.54
N ALA A 159 -4.42 -28.84 -27.46
CA ALA A 159 -4.76 -27.48 -26.99
C ALA A 159 -3.98 -26.32 -27.66
N PHE A 160 -3.23 -26.57 -28.74
CA PHE A 160 -2.39 -25.56 -29.38
C PHE A 160 -3.19 -24.42 -30.07
N PHE A 161 -4.49 -24.61 -30.32
CA PHE A 161 -5.30 -23.68 -31.12
C PHE A 161 -6.48 -22.99 -30.40
N ARG A 162 -6.55 -22.96 -29.05
CA ARG A 162 -7.64 -22.25 -28.34
C ARG A 162 -7.17 -21.24 -27.27
N THR A 163 -7.54 -19.98 -27.52
CA THR A 163 -7.57 -18.74 -26.72
C THR A 163 -6.61 -18.65 -25.51
N ARG A 164 -5.53 -17.89 -25.69
CA ARG A 164 -4.62 -17.43 -24.62
C ARG A 164 -5.38 -16.55 -23.62
N TYR A 165 -5.80 -17.08 -22.48
CA TYR A 165 -6.25 -16.24 -21.36
C TYR A 165 -5.05 -15.44 -20.84
N THR A 166 -5.14 -14.12 -20.86
CA THR A 166 -4.11 -13.22 -20.35
C THR A 166 -4.43 -12.82 -18.91
N LEU A 167 -3.45 -12.40 -18.09
CA LEU A 167 -3.74 -11.86 -16.74
C LEU A 167 -4.73 -10.72 -16.76
N ARG A 168 -4.79 -10.00 -17.89
CA ARG A 168 -5.77 -8.96 -18.12
C ARG A 168 -7.20 -9.44 -18.10
N ASP A 169 -7.46 -10.73 -18.25
CA ASP A 169 -8.80 -11.27 -18.16
C ASP A 169 -9.21 -11.50 -16.69
N LYS A 170 -8.24 -11.77 -15.80
CA LYS A 170 -8.46 -12.09 -14.36
C LYS A 170 -8.37 -10.89 -13.43
N ILE A 171 -7.62 -9.86 -13.82
CA ILE A 171 -7.45 -8.62 -13.04
C ILE A 171 -8.31 -7.54 -13.68
N GLN A 172 -9.33 -7.04 -12.99
CA GLN A 172 -10.16 -5.94 -13.46
C GLN A 172 -9.58 -4.60 -13.02
N ILE A 173 -9.25 -3.73 -13.97
CA ILE A 173 -8.83 -2.36 -13.67
C ILE A 173 -10.03 -1.46 -13.91
N VAL A 174 -10.50 -0.79 -12.85
CA VAL A 174 -11.69 0.07 -12.90
C VAL A 174 -11.38 1.46 -12.35
N GLY A 175 -12.28 2.42 -12.58
CA GLY A 175 -12.13 3.80 -12.11
C GLY A 175 -11.42 4.71 -13.11
N LYS A 176 -10.67 5.70 -12.61
CA LYS A 176 -10.15 6.86 -13.36
C LYS A 176 -8.82 6.59 -14.07
N VAL A 177 -8.75 5.47 -14.80
CA VAL A 177 -7.54 5.02 -15.50
C VAL A 177 -7.03 6.03 -16.53
N LYS A 178 -7.93 6.64 -17.32
CA LYS A 178 -7.55 7.63 -18.34
C LYS A 178 -6.98 8.90 -17.70
N GLN A 179 -7.62 9.37 -16.64
CA GLN A 179 -7.16 10.53 -15.88
C GLN A 179 -5.78 10.27 -15.30
N LEU A 180 -5.57 9.13 -14.62
CA LEU A 180 -4.25 8.74 -14.09
C LEU A 180 -3.16 8.80 -15.18
N ARG A 181 -3.44 8.26 -16.38
CA ARG A 181 -2.49 8.30 -17.50
C ARG A 181 -2.19 9.72 -17.97
N LYS A 182 -3.18 10.62 -17.99
CA LYS A 182 -2.99 12.01 -18.39
C LYS A 182 -2.25 12.80 -17.30
N LEU A 183 -2.62 12.65 -16.03
CA LEU A 183 -1.90 13.28 -14.92
C LEU A 183 -0.42 12.87 -14.88
N ALA A 184 -0.10 11.63 -15.26
CA ALA A 184 1.28 11.17 -15.36
C ALA A 184 2.08 11.82 -16.51
N THR A 185 1.44 12.51 -17.46
CA THR A 185 2.11 13.35 -18.46
C THR A 185 2.19 14.82 -18.06
N GLU A 186 1.26 15.30 -17.22
CA GLU A 186 1.22 16.70 -16.76
C GLU A 186 2.12 16.97 -15.53
N GLY A 187 2.45 15.93 -14.74
CA GLY A 187 3.21 16.13 -13.49
C GLY A 187 3.63 14.85 -12.79
N THR A 188 4.09 14.99 -11.55
CA THR A 188 4.51 13.83 -10.75
C THR A 188 3.30 13.17 -10.11
N VAL A 189 3.19 11.85 -10.24
CA VAL A 189 2.07 11.08 -9.68
C VAL A 189 2.55 10.26 -8.49
N VAL A 190 1.85 10.40 -7.37
CA VAL A 190 2.03 9.59 -6.17
C VAL A 190 0.80 8.70 -6.01
N MET A 191 0.93 7.41 -6.28
CA MET A 191 -0.15 6.45 -6.04
C MET A 191 -0.11 5.97 -4.60
N VAL A 192 -1.27 6.04 -3.94
CA VAL A 192 -1.44 5.61 -2.55
C VAL A 192 -2.42 4.45 -2.49
N PRO A 193 -1.95 3.19 -2.60
CA PRO A 193 -2.81 2.01 -2.50
C PRO A 193 -3.11 1.59 -1.06
N THR A 194 -4.30 1.00 -0.86
CA THR A 194 -4.59 0.15 0.32
C THR A 194 -3.68 -1.07 0.35
N HIS A 195 -3.36 -1.59 1.54
CA HIS A 195 -2.51 -2.76 1.71
C HIS A 195 -3.24 -3.86 2.48
N SER A 196 -3.54 -4.99 1.84
CA SER A 196 -4.20 -6.14 2.46
C SER A 196 -3.40 -7.45 2.32
N SER A 197 -2.52 -7.59 1.32
CA SER A 197 -1.75 -8.82 1.07
C SER A 197 -0.31 -8.53 0.62
N ASN A 198 0.60 -9.49 0.79
CA ASN A 198 1.93 -9.36 0.18
C ASN A 198 1.88 -9.31 -1.36
N LEU A 199 0.79 -9.78 -1.98
CA LEU A 199 0.59 -9.71 -3.42
C LEU A 199 0.42 -8.29 -3.96
N ASP A 200 0.06 -7.33 -3.10
CA ASP A 200 -0.29 -5.97 -3.51
C ASP A 200 0.85 -5.29 -4.28
N SER A 201 2.08 -5.39 -3.78
CA SER A 201 3.26 -4.79 -4.41
C SER A 201 3.50 -5.31 -5.82
N ILE A 202 3.32 -6.63 -6.02
CA ILE A 202 3.44 -7.27 -7.33
C ILE A 202 2.31 -6.81 -8.25
N LEU A 203 1.07 -6.83 -7.75
CA LEU A 203 -0.11 -6.47 -8.51
C LEU A 203 -0.03 -5.04 -9.02
N ILE A 204 0.34 -4.09 -8.15
CA ILE A 204 0.50 -2.68 -8.53
C ILE A 204 1.57 -2.52 -9.61
N GLY A 205 2.72 -3.21 -9.52
CA GLY A 205 3.74 -3.15 -10.57
C GLY A 205 3.26 -3.69 -11.91
N TRP A 206 2.45 -4.75 -11.90
CA TRP A 206 1.78 -5.22 -13.12
C TRP A 206 0.76 -4.21 -13.65
N ILE A 207 0.01 -3.51 -12.78
CA ILE A 207 -0.96 -2.48 -13.15
C ILE A 207 -0.26 -1.32 -13.86
N ILE A 208 0.78 -0.74 -13.26
CA ILE A 208 1.59 0.33 -13.87
C ILE A 208 2.04 -0.09 -15.27
N HIS A 209 2.57 -1.31 -15.38
CA HIS A 209 3.01 -1.84 -16.65
C HIS A 209 1.86 -1.99 -17.67
N SER A 210 0.74 -2.57 -17.25
CA SER A 210 -0.44 -2.82 -18.10
C SER A 210 -1.10 -1.52 -18.57
N LEU A 211 -1.04 -0.48 -17.71
CA LEU A 211 -1.51 0.86 -17.98
C LEU A 211 -0.51 1.70 -18.76
N GLY A 212 0.65 1.17 -19.19
CA GLY A 212 1.63 1.89 -19.99
C GLY A 212 2.21 3.13 -19.30
N LEU A 213 2.23 3.13 -17.96
CA LEU A 213 2.85 4.19 -17.17
C LEU A 213 4.37 3.94 -17.08
N PRO A 214 5.20 5.00 -16.87
CA PRO A 214 6.62 4.86 -16.58
C PRO A 214 6.84 4.11 -15.26
N ALA A 215 8.09 3.74 -14.98
CA ALA A 215 8.43 3.17 -13.68
C ALA A 215 8.12 4.17 -12.55
N PHE A 216 7.57 3.64 -11.45
CA PHE A 216 7.42 4.37 -10.20
C PHE A 216 8.51 3.90 -9.23
N ILE A 217 9.01 4.81 -8.40
CA ILE A 217 9.78 4.41 -7.22
C ILE A 217 8.84 3.85 -6.15
N TYR A 218 9.26 2.77 -5.50
CA TYR A 218 8.45 2.10 -4.48
C TYR A 218 9.04 2.31 -3.09
N GLY A 219 8.26 2.84 -2.16
CA GLY A 219 8.56 2.79 -0.74
C GLY A 219 8.31 1.37 -0.21
N ALA A 220 9.32 0.50 -0.29
CA ALA A 220 9.18 -0.91 0.01
C ALA A 220 9.72 -1.24 1.41
N GLY A 221 8.91 -1.92 2.23
CA GLY A 221 9.36 -2.44 3.52
C GLY A 221 10.54 -3.40 3.34
N LEU A 222 11.59 -3.23 4.16
CA LEU A 222 12.82 -4.04 4.04
C LEU A 222 12.56 -5.56 4.16
N ASN A 223 11.49 -5.98 4.85
CA ASN A 223 11.08 -7.37 4.99
C ASN A 223 10.65 -8.05 3.67
N LEU A 224 10.17 -7.29 2.68
CA LEU A 224 9.78 -7.84 1.39
C LEU A 224 10.98 -8.39 0.60
N PHE A 225 12.18 -7.88 0.89
CA PHE A 225 13.42 -8.35 0.27
C PHE A 225 13.93 -9.67 0.84
N ASN A 226 13.31 -10.20 1.90
CA ASN A 226 13.64 -11.54 2.43
C ASN A 226 13.21 -12.66 1.48
N ILE A 227 12.20 -12.44 0.64
CA ILE A 227 11.70 -13.43 -0.30
C ILE A 227 12.33 -13.17 -1.68
N LYS A 228 13.16 -14.11 -2.16
CA LYS A 228 13.98 -13.96 -3.38
C LYS A 228 13.20 -13.44 -4.61
N ILE A 229 11.97 -13.92 -4.83
CA ILE A 229 11.17 -13.50 -5.98
C ILE A 229 10.71 -12.05 -5.88
N PHE A 230 10.32 -11.59 -4.69
CA PHE A 230 9.95 -10.20 -4.45
C PHE A 230 11.18 -9.31 -4.45
N ALA A 231 12.30 -9.75 -3.87
CA ALA A 231 13.56 -9.00 -3.90
C ALA A 231 14.03 -8.73 -5.34
N TYR A 232 13.99 -9.73 -6.21
CA TYR A 232 14.36 -9.58 -7.63
C TYR A 232 13.43 -8.58 -8.35
N PHE A 233 12.12 -8.65 -8.08
CA PHE A 233 11.13 -7.74 -8.65
C PHE A 233 11.34 -6.29 -8.16
N MET A 234 11.42 -6.07 -6.85
CA MET A 234 11.50 -4.74 -6.24
C MET A 234 12.83 -4.04 -6.56
N ASN A 235 13.96 -4.78 -6.55
CA ASN A 235 15.25 -4.22 -6.94
C ASN A 235 15.25 -3.73 -8.39
N SER A 236 14.55 -4.44 -9.28
CA SER A 236 14.49 -4.10 -10.71
C SER A 236 13.54 -2.94 -11.02
N LEU A 237 12.64 -2.58 -10.08
CA LEU A 237 11.70 -1.45 -10.21
C LEU A 237 12.22 -0.14 -9.60
N GLY A 238 13.40 -0.14 -8.98
CA GLY A 238 13.94 1.07 -8.34
C GLY A 238 13.25 1.38 -7.00
N ALA A 239 12.83 0.34 -6.27
CA ALA A 239 12.26 0.48 -4.94
C ALA A 239 13.30 1.06 -3.96
N PHE A 240 12.96 2.15 -3.28
CA PHE A 240 13.71 2.63 -2.14
C PHE A 240 13.26 1.88 -0.89
N LYS A 241 14.21 1.58 -0.02
CA LYS A 241 14.03 0.67 1.11
C LYS A 241 13.59 1.45 2.34
N VAL A 242 12.49 1.02 2.94
CA VAL A 242 11.95 1.57 4.18
C VAL A 242 12.14 0.56 5.30
N ASP A 243 13.00 0.89 6.26
CA ASP A 243 13.22 0.13 7.48
C ASP A 243 12.41 0.73 8.63
N ARG A 244 11.19 0.23 8.79
CA ARG A 244 10.27 0.65 9.85
C ARG A 244 10.77 0.42 11.29
N ARG A 245 11.88 -0.32 11.47
CA ARG A 245 12.53 -0.51 12.78
C ARG A 245 13.39 0.69 13.17
N LYS A 246 13.93 1.41 12.19
CA LYS A 246 14.74 2.62 12.40
C LYS A 246 13.80 3.81 12.61
N LYS A 247 13.85 4.38 13.82
CA LYS A 247 13.01 5.52 14.24
C LYS A 247 13.84 6.66 14.84
N ASN A 248 15.15 6.64 14.64
CA ASN A 248 16.03 7.75 15.03
C ASN A 248 15.86 8.92 14.06
N VAL A 249 16.17 10.14 14.51
CA VAL A 249 15.95 11.35 13.70
C VAL A 249 16.77 11.32 12.41
N PRO A 250 18.08 10.95 12.42
CA PRO A 250 18.85 10.91 11.19
C PRO A 250 18.24 10.03 10.10
N TYR A 251 17.72 8.85 10.45
CA TYR A 251 17.04 7.97 9.49
C TYR A 251 15.74 8.56 8.96
N LEU A 252 14.89 9.11 9.84
CA LEU A 252 13.59 9.64 9.47
C LEU A 252 13.70 10.88 8.56
N GLU A 253 14.63 11.79 8.86
CA GLU A 253 14.92 12.94 8.02
C GLU A 253 15.49 12.50 6.66
N THR A 254 16.45 11.56 6.66
CA THR A 254 17.00 11.03 5.41
C THR A 254 15.92 10.41 4.52
N LEU A 255 15.02 9.60 5.10
CA LEU A 255 13.90 9.00 4.36
C LEU A 255 12.92 10.06 3.83
N LYS A 256 12.61 11.07 4.63
CA LYS A 256 11.76 12.20 4.24
C LYS A 256 12.36 12.96 3.05
N PHE A 257 13.63 13.35 3.12
CA PHE A 257 14.31 14.06 2.03
C PHE A 257 14.48 13.22 0.78
N TYR A 258 14.78 11.92 0.92
CA TYR A 258 14.81 11.00 -0.22
C TYR A 258 13.48 11.01 -0.99
N SER A 259 12.36 10.82 -0.27
CA SER A 259 11.03 10.82 -0.89
C SER A 259 10.68 12.18 -1.48
N MET A 260 10.96 13.27 -0.76
CA MET A 260 10.66 14.63 -1.20
C MET A 260 11.41 14.99 -2.48
N LEU A 261 12.75 14.86 -2.48
CA LEU A 261 13.59 15.22 -3.62
C LEU A 261 13.31 14.35 -4.85
N ALA A 262 13.02 13.06 -4.66
CA ALA A 262 12.67 12.19 -5.78
C ALA A 262 11.37 12.65 -6.47
N VAL A 263 10.35 13.01 -5.69
CA VAL A 263 9.07 13.51 -6.21
C VAL A 263 9.24 14.88 -6.89
N GLN A 264 10.03 15.79 -6.29
CA GLN A 264 10.38 17.08 -6.90
C GLN A 264 11.04 16.90 -8.27
N LYS A 265 11.99 15.98 -8.38
CA LYS A 265 12.71 15.67 -9.63
C LYS A 265 11.86 14.89 -10.65
N GLY A 266 10.61 14.55 -10.33
CA GLY A 266 9.65 13.97 -11.28
C GLY A 266 9.42 12.48 -11.15
N ALA A 267 10.07 11.81 -10.21
CA ALA A 267 9.85 10.38 -10.02
C ALA A 267 8.45 10.14 -9.48
N HIS A 268 7.61 9.53 -10.31
CA HIS A 268 6.34 8.98 -9.84
C HIS A 268 6.63 8.00 -8.69
N SER A 269 5.83 8.05 -7.63
CA SER A 269 6.09 7.33 -6.39
C SER A 269 4.88 6.49 -5.95
N ILE A 270 5.16 5.36 -5.32
CA ILE A 270 4.13 4.52 -4.68
C ILE A 270 4.58 4.19 -3.27
N PHE A 271 3.68 4.44 -2.32
CA PHE A 271 3.82 3.93 -0.97
C PHE A 271 2.45 3.56 -0.42
N PHE A 272 2.43 2.60 0.51
CA PHE A 272 1.22 2.16 1.20
C PHE A 272 1.04 3.02 2.45
N PRO A 273 0.18 4.06 2.45
CA PRO A 273 0.09 4.99 3.57
C PRO A 273 -0.49 4.35 4.84
N GLY A 274 -1.12 3.18 4.77
CA GLY A 274 -1.47 2.40 5.96
C GLY A 274 -0.24 1.94 6.77
N GLY A 275 0.95 1.95 6.18
CA GLY A 275 2.23 1.58 6.81
C GLY A 275 2.44 0.07 7.01
N THR A 276 1.36 -0.71 7.14
CA THR A 276 1.37 -2.17 7.19
C THR A 276 0.13 -2.73 6.51
N ARG A 277 0.18 -4.01 6.14
CA ARG A 277 -1.02 -4.76 5.72
C ARG A 277 -2.13 -4.61 6.76
N SER A 278 -3.38 -4.48 6.31
CA SER A 278 -4.57 -4.46 7.15
C SER A 278 -4.69 -5.78 7.90
N ARG A 279 -4.48 -5.72 9.22
CA ARG A 279 -4.53 -6.89 10.10
C ARG A 279 -5.96 -7.35 10.34
N SER A 280 -6.91 -6.42 10.45
CA SER A 280 -8.32 -6.73 10.67
C SER A 280 -9.11 -7.01 9.38
N GLY A 281 -8.54 -6.78 8.19
CA GLY A 281 -9.26 -6.85 6.91
C GLY A 281 -10.12 -5.61 6.60
N MET A 282 -10.17 -4.64 7.53
CA MET A 282 -10.85 -3.36 7.33
C MET A 282 -10.11 -2.49 6.30
N ILE A 283 -10.87 -1.61 5.62
CA ILE A 283 -10.28 -0.48 4.90
C ILE A 283 -9.60 0.45 5.92
N GLU A 284 -8.44 0.97 5.56
CA GLU A 284 -7.65 1.82 6.45
C GLU A 284 -8.43 3.07 6.86
N LYS A 285 -8.62 3.25 8.18
CA LYS A 285 -9.25 4.45 8.76
C LYS A 285 -8.27 5.60 9.01
N ASN A 286 -7.00 5.26 9.23
CA ASN A 286 -5.94 6.20 9.57
C ASN A 286 -4.70 5.90 8.74
N LEU A 287 -4.02 6.94 8.28
CA LEU A 287 -2.81 6.85 7.47
C LEU A 287 -1.58 7.37 8.22
N LYS A 288 -0.40 6.88 7.82
CA LYS A 288 0.89 7.42 8.23
C LYS A 288 1.18 8.68 7.44
N LEU A 289 1.35 9.79 8.16
CA LEU A 289 1.46 11.12 7.56
C LEU A 289 2.86 11.43 7.00
N GLY A 290 3.92 10.75 7.44
CA GLY A 290 5.30 11.15 7.13
C GLY A 290 5.64 11.24 5.63
N LEU A 291 5.34 10.22 4.83
CA LEU A 291 5.58 10.29 3.37
C LEU A 291 4.56 11.17 2.64
N LEU A 292 3.38 11.40 3.23
CA LEU A 292 2.39 12.34 2.68
C LEU A 292 2.86 13.78 2.89
N SER A 293 3.40 14.13 4.06
CA SER A 293 3.92 15.48 4.33
C SER A 293 5.08 15.81 3.39
N SER A 294 5.94 14.83 3.06
CA SER A 294 6.97 14.99 2.03
C SER A 294 6.43 15.46 0.68
N THR A 295 5.19 15.12 0.31
CA THR A 295 4.59 15.57 -0.97
C THR A 295 4.13 17.01 -0.92
N ILE A 296 3.64 17.48 0.24
CA ILE A 296 3.23 18.87 0.45
C ILE A 296 4.47 19.77 0.46
N GLU A 297 5.50 19.38 1.21
CA GLU A 297 6.78 20.09 1.25
C GLU A 297 7.46 20.11 -0.12
N ALA A 298 7.40 19.00 -0.87
CA ALA A 298 7.88 18.95 -2.25
C ALA A 298 7.15 19.97 -3.14
N GLN A 299 5.82 20.08 -3.03
CA GLN A 299 5.06 21.04 -3.83
C GLN A 299 5.39 22.49 -3.46
N ARG A 300 5.55 22.80 -2.16
CA ARG A 300 5.99 24.13 -1.70
C ARG A 300 7.36 24.48 -2.28
N ASN A 301 8.31 23.56 -2.16
CA ASN A 301 9.66 23.79 -2.67
C ASN A 301 9.64 23.98 -4.20
N LEU A 302 8.83 23.21 -4.94
CA LEU A 302 8.64 23.45 -6.38
C LEU A 302 8.13 24.87 -6.67
N TYR A 303 7.22 25.41 -5.85
CA TYR A 303 6.77 26.80 -6.00
C TYR A 303 7.84 27.85 -5.67
N LEU A 304 8.79 27.53 -4.79
CA LEU A 304 9.92 28.40 -4.43
C LEU A 304 11.04 28.35 -5.47
N ASP A 305 11.37 27.15 -5.94
CA ASP A 305 12.53 26.88 -6.78
C ASP A 305 12.25 27.15 -8.27
N THR A 306 10.98 27.16 -8.69
CA THR A 306 10.61 27.43 -10.09
C THR A 306 10.66 28.95 -10.36
N PRO A 307 11.39 29.41 -11.39
CA PRO A 307 11.46 30.82 -11.75
C PRO A 307 10.09 31.46 -12.01
N PRO A 308 9.90 32.76 -11.70
CA PRO A 308 8.67 33.48 -12.04
C PRO A 308 8.36 33.39 -13.53
N GLY A 309 7.14 32.99 -13.87
CA GLY A 309 6.67 32.86 -15.26
C GLY A 309 6.82 31.47 -15.88
N GLU A 310 7.55 30.56 -15.23
CA GLU A 310 7.61 29.15 -15.65
C GLU A 310 6.47 28.32 -15.04
N GLU A 311 6.05 27.28 -15.76
CA GLU A 311 5.02 26.37 -15.27
C GLU A 311 5.58 25.46 -14.17
N VAL A 312 4.99 25.56 -12.98
CA VAL A 312 5.39 24.74 -11.85
C VAL A 312 4.85 23.32 -12.02
N ARG A 313 5.76 22.34 -11.94
CA ARG A 313 5.39 20.93 -11.92
C ARG A 313 4.45 20.65 -10.74
N LYS A 314 3.32 20.01 -11.05
CA LYS A 314 2.33 19.62 -10.03
C LYS A 314 2.57 18.21 -9.55
N ILE A 315 2.23 17.97 -8.28
CA ILE A 315 2.22 16.66 -7.65
C ILE A 315 0.77 16.21 -7.47
N PHE A 316 0.43 15.06 -8.04
CA PHE A 316 -0.90 14.48 -7.98
C PHE A 316 -0.92 13.24 -7.08
N ILE A 317 -1.84 13.21 -6.12
CA ILE A 317 -2.09 12.05 -5.26
C ILE A 317 -3.23 11.22 -5.85
N VAL A 318 -3.01 9.93 -6.06
CA VAL A 318 -4.03 9.03 -6.65
C VAL A 318 -4.33 7.87 -5.69
N PRO A 319 -5.48 7.89 -5.00
CA PRO A 319 -5.93 6.78 -4.16
C PRO A 319 -6.21 5.52 -4.98
N VAL A 320 -5.82 4.36 -4.47
CA VAL A 320 -6.07 3.06 -5.11
C VAL A 320 -6.58 2.03 -4.11
N THR A 321 -7.63 1.29 -4.44
CA THR A 321 -8.05 0.14 -3.63
C THR A 321 -7.79 -1.18 -4.35
N LEU A 322 -7.25 -2.13 -3.59
CA LEU A 322 -7.07 -3.51 -4.02
C LEU A 322 -8.18 -4.35 -3.40
N ASN A 323 -8.88 -5.11 -4.24
CA ASN A 323 -10.06 -5.87 -3.85
C ASN A 323 -9.89 -7.33 -4.27
N TYR A 324 -10.02 -8.22 -3.29
CA TYR A 324 -9.82 -9.66 -3.44
C TYR A 324 -11.04 -10.40 -2.94
N HIS A 325 -11.31 -11.58 -3.50
CA HIS A 325 -12.24 -12.51 -2.85
C HIS A 325 -11.66 -13.12 -1.57
N PHE A 326 -10.33 -13.19 -1.51
CA PHE A 326 -9.56 -13.99 -0.59
C PHE A 326 -8.17 -13.39 -0.37
N VAL A 327 -7.70 -13.39 0.88
CA VAL A 327 -6.34 -13.03 1.28
C VAL A 327 -5.71 -14.24 1.96
N LEU A 328 -4.54 -14.68 1.48
CA LEU A 328 -3.88 -15.88 2.02
C LEU A 328 -3.49 -15.67 3.48
N GLU A 329 -2.96 -14.50 3.79
CA GLU A 329 -2.46 -14.15 5.12
C GLU A 329 -3.59 -13.77 6.10
N ALA A 330 -4.86 -13.86 5.71
CA ALA A 330 -5.98 -13.42 6.54
C ALA A 330 -6.02 -14.05 7.95
N PRO A 331 -5.80 -15.37 8.15
CA PRO A 331 -5.81 -15.99 9.48
C PRO A 331 -4.73 -15.41 10.38
N ASP A 332 -3.47 -15.41 9.93
CA ASP A 332 -2.34 -14.85 10.69
C ASP A 332 -2.56 -13.36 11.01
N LEU A 333 -3.07 -12.60 10.03
CA LEU A 333 -3.31 -11.17 10.18
C LEU A 333 -4.40 -10.88 11.22
N ILE A 334 -5.51 -11.63 11.21
CA ILE A 334 -6.59 -11.41 12.16
C ILE A 334 -6.21 -11.86 13.56
N ASP A 335 -5.46 -12.94 13.70
CA ASP A 335 -4.94 -13.40 14.98
C ASP A 335 -4.01 -12.35 15.60
N GLU A 336 -3.11 -11.77 14.79
CA GLU A 336 -2.26 -10.66 15.22
C GLU A 336 -3.07 -9.43 15.64
N TYR A 337 -4.16 -9.12 14.92
CA TYR A 337 -5.06 -8.02 15.26
C TYR A 337 -5.77 -8.28 16.60
N LEU A 338 -6.39 -9.44 16.75
CA LEU A 338 -7.15 -9.82 17.95
C LEU A 338 -6.24 -9.90 19.18
N THR A 339 -5.03 -10.46 19.05
CA THR A 339 -4.02 -10.48 20.11
C THR A 339 -3.68 -9.05 20.56
N SER A 340 -3.45 -8.14 19.61
CA SER A 340 -3.13 -6.73 19.93
C SER A 340 -4.27 -5.96 20.58
N LYS A 341 -5.53 -6.39 20.36
CA LYS A 341 -6.74 -5.73 20.87
C LYS A 341 -7.28 -6.36 22.15
N GLY A 342 -7.02 -7.66 22.37
CA GLY A 342 -7.63 -8.48 23.43
C GLY A 342 -6.75 -8.80 24.63
N ALA A 343 -5.44 -8.46 24.60
CA ALA A 343 -4.46 -8.81 25.66
C ALA A 343 -4.54 -10.30 26.08
N ASP A 344 -4.24 -10.63 27.35
CA ASP A 344 -4.06 -11.98 27.97
C ASP A 344 -5.16 -13.02 27.72
N ARG A 345 -6.25 -12.65 27.03
CA ARG A 345 -7.36 -13.55 26.75
C ARG A 345 -7.12 -14.37 25.47
N TYR A 346 -6.18 -14.04 24.58
CA TYR A 346 -6.03 -14.71 23.28
C TYR A 346 -4.81 -15.65 23.25
N LEU A 347 -5.04 -16.94 22.99
CA LEU A 347 -4.00 -17.93 22.73
C LEU A 347 -3.89 -18.13 21.21
N PRO A 348 -2.78 -17.78 20.57
CA PRO A 348 -2.64 -17.92 19.13
C PRO A 348 -2.47 -19.39 18.72
N GLU A 349 -3.24 -19.85 17.73
CA GLU A 349 -2.90 -21.06 16.97
C GLU A 349 -1.82 -20.68 15.94
N GLN A 350 -0.67 -21.36 15.94
CA GLN A 350 0.41 -21.07 14.99
C GLN A 350 0.21 -21.87 13.70
N ASP A 351 -0.29 -21.24 12.65
CA ASP A 351 -0.03 -21.69 11.28
C ASP A 351 0.93 -20.70 10.62
N LYS A 352 2.16 -21.13 10.34
CA LYS A 352 3.14 -20.32 9.59
C LYS A 352 3.15 -20.75 8.13
N TYR A 353 2.65 -19.90 7.25
CA TYR A 353 2.80 -20.09 5.81
C TYR A 353 4.25 -19.78 5.36
N GLY A 354 4.95 -20.79 4.84
CA GLY A 354 6.26 -20.70 4.20
C GLY A 354 6.22 -20.28 2.72
N SER A 355 7.40 -19.98 2.17
CA SER A 355 7.56 -19.50 0.77
C SER A 355 7.06 -20.49 -0.30
N TRP A 356 7.09 -21.79 -0.02
CA TRP A 356 6.59 -22.83 -0.93
C TRP A 356 5.06 -22.87 -0.99
N GLN A 357 4.38 -22.72 0.15
CA GLN A 357 2.92 -22.62 0.19
C GLN A 357 2.43 -21.35 -0.50
N LEU A 358 3.16 -20.22 -0.37
CA LEU A 358 2.88 -18.99 -1.13
C LEU A 358 3.01 -19.22 -2.65
N LEU A 359 4.01 -19.98 -3.10
CA LEU A 359 4.19 -20.31 -4.53
C LEU A 359 3.06 -21.23 -5.06
N GLN A 360 2.70 -22.26 -4.30
CA GLN A 360 1.57 -23.13 -4.62
C GLN A 360 0.24 -22.35 -4.62
N PHE A 361 0.07 -21.42 -3.67
CA PHE A 361 -1.05 -20.50 -3.62
C PHE A 361 -1.08 -19.62 -4.87
N LEU A 362 0.02 -18.95 -5.22
CA LEU A 362 0.13 -18.12 -6.42
C LEU A 362 -0.31 -18.91 -7.66
N PHE A 363 0.18 -20.14 -7.82
CA PHE A 363 -0.20 -21.02 -8.92
C PHE A 363 -1.71 -21.35 -8.90
N LYS A 364 -2.28 -21.77 -7.76
CA LYS A 364 -3.72 -22.09 -7.63
C LYS A 364 -4.62 -20.87 -7.80
N PHE A 365 -4.23 -19.74 -7.24
CA PHE A 365 -4.92 -18.46 -7.29
C PHE A 365 -5.05 -17.96 -8.74
N PHE A 366 -3.93 -17.93 -9.46
CA PHE A 366 -3.94 -17.50 -10.85
C PHE A 366 -4.52 -18.53 -11.81
N THR A 367 -4.64 -19.81 -11.45
CA THR A 367 -5.26 -20.84 -12.32
C THR A 367 -6.77 -20.95 -12.14
N LYS A 368 -7.32 -20.81 -10.92
CA LYS A 368 -8.77 -20.91 -10.63
C LYS A 368 -9.62 -19.70 -11.06
N GLY A 369 -9.01 -18.61 -11.55
CA GLY A 369 -9.79 -17.49 -12.09
C GLY A 369 -10.38 -16.58 -11.03
N SER A 370 -9.72 -16.44 -9.86
CA SER A 370 -10.13 -15.46 -8.87
C SER A 370 -10.07 -14.06 -9.47
N ASN A 371 -11.23 -13.41 -9.52
CA ASN A 371 -11.37 -12.06 -10.04
C ASN A 371 -10.74 -11.10 -9.04
N ILE A 372 -9.62 -10.46 -9.41
CA ILE A 372 -9.03 -9.39 -8.62
C ILE A 372 -9.54 -8.08 -9.19
N SER A 373 -9.85 -7.08 -8.36
CA SER A 373 -10.16 -5.75 -8.87
C SER A 373 -9.27 -4.68 -8.25
N VAL A 374 -8.70 -3.86 -9.13
CA VAL A 374 -7.94 -2.66 -8.78
C VAL A 374 -8.78 -1.46 -9.16
N SER A 375 -9.18 -0.67 -8.17
CA SER A 375 -9.94 0.57 -8.40
C SER A 375 -9.00 1.77 -8.33
N ILE A 376 -8.88 2.50 -9.43
CA ILE A 376 -8.12 3.75 -9.52
C ILE A 376 -9.04 4.91 -9.18
N GLY A 377 -8.71 5.64 -8.12
CA GLY A 377 -9.42 6.84 -7.69
C GLY A 377 -9.14 8.06 -8.56
N PRO A 378 -9.89 9.16 -8.34
CA PRO A 378 -9.64 10.43 -9.00
C PRO A 378 -8.29 11.00 -8.56
N GLY A 379 -7.69 11.83 -9.42
CA GLY A 379 -6.53 12.61 -9.01
C GLY A 379 -6.92 13.65 -7.96
N LEU A 380 -6.05 13.81 -6.98
CA LEU A 380 -6.07 14.87 -5.99
C LEU A 380 -4.80 15.71 -6.11
N ASP A 381 -4.85 16.98 -5.74
CA ASP A 381 -3.64 17.73 -5.42
C ASP A 381 -3.12 17.39 -4.02
N VAL A 382 -1.98 17.98 -3.64
CA VAL A 382 -1.35 17.76 -2.32
C VAL A 382 -2.17 18.30 -1.14
N MET A 383 -3.21 19.12 -1.39
CA MET A 383 -4.13 19.64 -0.38
C MET A 383 -5.39 18.78 -0.23
N GLY A 384 -5.58 17.78 -1.12
CA GLY A 384 -6.75 16.93 -1.15
C GLY A 384 -7.92 17.48 -1.99
N ASN A 385 -7.73 18.54 -2.76
CA ASN A 385 -8.74 18.96 -3.72
C ASN A 385 -8.72 18.03 -4.93
N TYR A 386 -9.85 17.86 -5.61
CA TYR A 386 -9.86 17.11 -6.86
C TYR A 386 -9.12 17.88 -7.94
N VAL A 387 -8.57 17.15 -8.92
CA VAL A 387 -8.04 17.77 -10.15
C VAL A 387 -8.87 17.34 -11.35
N ASP A 388 -8.98 18.22 -12.34
CA ASP A 388 -9.61 17.90 -13.61
C ASP A 388 -8.69 17.04 -14.50
N ASP A 389 -9.12 16.72 -15.72
CA ASP A 389 -8.31 15.93 -16.65
C ASP A 389 -7.08 16.71 -17.16
N ALA A 390 -6.99 18.03 -16.99
CA ALA A 390 -5.83 18.85 -17.34
C ALA A 390 -4.89 19.08 -16.14
N GLY A 391 -5.13 18.43 -15.00
CA GLY A 391 -4.30 18.60 -13.81
C GLY A 391 -4.49 19.94 -13.10
N ARG A 392 -5.63 20.62 -13.30
CA ARG A 392 -5.98 21.85 -12.57
C ARG A 392 -6.79 21.48 -11.33
N SER A 393 -6.38 22.01 -10.18
CA SER A 393 -7.10 21.84 -8.92
C SER A 393 -8.44 22.54 -8.97
N ILE A 394 -9.47 21.88 -8.45
CA ILE A 394 -10.83 22.39 -8.39
C ILE A 394 -11.40 22.34 -6.97
N ASP A 395 -12.12 23.39 -6.59
CA ASP A 395 -12.84 23.44 -5.32
C ASP A 395 -14.14 22.61 -5.35
N ALA A 396 -14.90 22.64 -4.25
CA ALA A 396 -16.17 21.92 -4.12
C ALA A 396 -17.26 22.38 -5.11
N GLN A 397 -17.15 23.62 -5.63
CA GLN A 397 -18.05 24.19 -6.63
C GLN A 397 -17.55 23.95 -8.07
N GLY A 398 -16.38 23.33 -8.24
CA GLY A 398 -15.78 23.05 -9.55
C GLY A 398 -15.00 24.23 -10.15
N ARG A 399 -14.73 25.28 -9.37
CA ARG A 399 -13.91 26.42 -9.81
C ARG A 399 -12.44 26.06 -9.73
N ILE A 400 -11.65 26.53 -10.69
CA ILE A 400 -10.20 26.33 -10.70
C ILE A 400 -9.59 27.14 -9.57
N ILE A 401 -8.74 26.50 -8.78
CA ILE A 401 -7.99 27.13 -7.67
C ILE A 401 -6.48 27.04 -7.90
N ASN A 402 -5.75 28.04 -7.42
CA ASN A 402 -4.30 28.04 -7.43
C ASN A 402 -3.79 27.50 -6.09
N THR A 403 -3.14 26.34 -6.10
CA THR A 403 -2.64 25.73 -4.86
C THR A 403 -1.41 26.44 -4.29
N ARG A 404 -0.78 27.34 -5.05
CA ARG A 404 0.30 28.21 -4.54
C ARG A 404 -0.20 29.07 -3.38
N ASP A 405 -1.46 29.50 -3.41
CA ASP A 405 -2.05 30.43 -2.46
C ASP A 405 -2.07 29.86 -1.02
N TYR A 406 -2.11 28.54 -0.87
CA TYR A 406 -2.07 27.86 0.43
C TYR A 406 -0.74 28.02 1.16
N PHE A 407 0.34 28.32 0.43
CA PHE A 407 1.67 28.52 0.99
C PHE A 407 2.03 29.99 1.20
N ILE A 408 1.15 30.92 0.81
CA ILE A 408 1.42 32.35 0.89
C ILE A 408 1.05 32.89 2.29
N SER A 409 1.91 33.73 2.83
CA SER A 409 1.67 34.56 4.02
C SER A 409 2.34 35.91 3.79
N ASN A 410 1.63 37.01 4.04
CA ASN A 410 2.13 38.37 3.78
C ASN A 410 2.66 38.59 2.34
N GLY A 411 2.05 37.94 1.35
CA GLY A 411 2.42 38.06 -0.07
C GLY A 411 3.58 37.18 -0.53
N GLU A 412 4.24 36.46 0.38
CA GLU A 412 5.38 35.59 0.07
C GLU A 412 5.09 34.13 0.41
N ILE A 413 5.75 33.20 -0.28
CA ILE A 413 5.68 31.78 0.11
C ILE A 413 6.47 31.58 1.39
N THR A 414 5.81 31.03 2.40
CA THR A 414 6.40 30.78 3.72
C THR A 414 6.46 29.30 4.05
N VAL A 415 7.43 28.94 4.90
CA VAL A 415 7.53 27.59 5.48
C VAL A 415 6.81 27.59 6.82
N ASP A 416 5.59 27.05 6.84
CA ASP A 416 4.75 26.97 8.03
C ASP A 416 4.43 25.50 8.33
N LYS A 417 5.21 24.91 9.23
CA LYS A 417 5.11 23.49 9.55
C LYS A 417 3.76 23.12 10.17
N GLN A 418 3.19 23.99 11.00
CA GLN A 418 1.91 23.71 11.64
C GLN A 418 0.79 23.67 10.60
N ARG A 419 0.79 24.63 9.67
CA ARG A 419 -0.16 24.68 8.55
C ARG A 419 -0.01 23.47 7.63
N GLU A 420 1.21 23.11 7.26
CA GLU A 420 1.49 21.93 6.42
C GLU A 420 1.09 20.61 7.09
N ASP A 421 1.24 20.49 8.41
CA ASP A 421 0.76 19.34 9.17
C ASP A 421 -0.77 19.22 9.07
N GLU A 422 -1.52 20.33 9.14
CA GLU A 422 -2.98 20.30 8.92
C GLU A 422 -3.37 19.92 7.50
N TYR A 423 -2.69 20.46 6.49
CA TYR A 423 -2.90 20.05 5.10
C TYR A 423 -2.64 18.55 4.90
N THR A 424 -1.63 18.01 5.58
CA THR A 424 -1.34 16.58 5.55
C THR A 424 -2.48 15.76 6.17
N ARG A 425 -3.08 16.23 7.28
CA ARG A 425 -4.25 15.57 7.89
C ARG A 425 -5.48 15.63 6.98
N MET A 426 -5.74 16.78 6.35
CA MET A 426 -6.83 16.97 5.40
C MET A 426 -6.69 16.01 4.20
N LEU A 427 -5.50 15.96 3.59
CA LEU A 427 -5.19 15.03 2.51
C LEU A 427 -5.40 13.57 2.95
N SER A 428 -4.92 13.20 4.14
CA SER A 428 -5.11 11.86 4.69
C SER A 428 -6.58 11.48 4.82
N HIS A 429 -7.42 12.36 5.40
CA HIS A 429 -8.85 12.12 5.52
C HIS A 429 -9.52 11.98 4.15
N LYS A 430 -9.12 12.81 3.17
CA LYS A 430 -9.63 12.71 1.80
C LYS A 430 -9.27 11.38 1.15
N ILE A 431 -8.04 10.90 1.30
CA ILE A 431 -7.61 9.60 0.77
C ILE A 431 -8.43 8.46 1.39
N VAL A 432 -8.66 8.48 2.71
CA VAL A 432 -9.48 7.48 3.40
C VAL A 432 -10.92 7.50 2.89
N ALA A 433 -11.53 8.68 2.75
CA ALA A 433 -12.86 8.81 2.16
C ALA A 433 -12.91 8.25 0.74
N GLU A 434 -11.88 8.52 -0.08
CA GLU A 434 -11.76 7.95 -1.42
C GLU A 434 -11.60 6.43 -1.40
N TYR A 435 -10.87 5.84 -0.45
CA TYR A 435 -10.78 4.38 -0.31
C TYR A 435 -12.15 3.74 -0.10
N HIS A 436 -12.99 4.31 0.78
CA HIS A 436 -14.37 3.83 0.92
C HIS A 436 -15.16 4.03 -0.38
N ARG A 437 -15.04 5.20 -1.00
CA ARG A 437 -15.75 5.54 -2.23
C ARG A 437 -15.44 4.62 -3.40
N ILE A 438 -14.16 4.27 -3.59
CA ILE A 438 -13.67 3.47 -4.70
C ILE A 438 -13.56 1.97 -4.38
N ASN A 439 -13.83 1.58 -3.14
CA ASN A 439 -13.92 0.18 -2.74
C ASN A 439 -14.94 -0.54 -3.62
N ARG A 440 -14.61 -1.77 -3.99
CA ARG A 440 -15.48 -2.59 -4.83
C ARG A 440 -15.93 -3.80 -4.03
N ILE A 441 -17.17 -3.76 -3.57
CA ILE A 441 -17.80 -4.84 -2.81
C ILE A 441 -17.87 -6.09 -3.69
N PHE A 442 -17.44 -7.22 -3.13
CA PHE A 442 -17.51 -8.55 -3.75
C PHE A 442 -18.55 -9.39 -3.01
N ALA A 443 -19.17 -10.34 -3.69
CA ALA A 443 -20.10 -11.29 -3.10
C ALA A 443 -19.48 -12.03 -1.90
N SER A 444 -18.19 -12.35 -1.92
CA SER A 444 -17.48 -12.97 -0.77
C SER A 444 -17.48 -12.08 0.47
N HIS A 445 -17.24 -10.77 0.31
CA HIS A 445 -17.33 -9.80 1.41
C HIS A 445 -18.77 -9.68 1.93
N LEU A 446 -19.75 -9.67 1.02
CA LEU A 446 -21.15 -9.52 1.40
C LEU A 446 -21.70 -10.75 2.13
N VAL A 447 -21.36 -11.97 1.71
CA VAL A 447 -21.78 -13.19 2.43
C VAL A 447 -21.12 -13.28 3.80
N ALA A 448 -19.83 -12.93 3.90
CA ALA A 448 -19.11 -12.89 5.17
C ALA A 448 -19.73 -11.88 6.13
N PHE A 449 -20.03 -10.68 5.63
CA PHE A 449 -20.62 -9.62 6.42
C PHE A 449 -21.98 -10.02 6.98
N VAL A 450 -22.90 -10.47 6.11
CA VAL A 450 -24.25 -10.87 6.52
C VAL A 450 -24.23 -12.02 7.52
N ALA A 451 -23.40 -13.04 7.30
CA ALA A 451 -23.32 -14.19 8.19
C ALA A 451 -22.84 -13.79 9.59
N PHE A 452 -21.77 -13.00 9.66
CA PHE A 452 -21.19 -12.56 10.93
C PHE A 452 -22.16 -11.70 11.72
N GLU A 453 -22.82 -10.74 11.07
CA GLU A 453 -23.82 -9.87 11.69
C GLU A 453 -25.05 -10.65 12.19
N ILE A 454 -25.51 -11.69 11.47
CA ILE A 454 -26.58 -12.58 11.99
C ILE A 454 -26.13 -13.28 13.26
N TRP A 455 -24.91 -13.84 13.28
CA TRP A 455 -24.38 -14.50 14.49
C TRP A 455 -24.23 -13.51 15.65
N GLN A 456 -23.77 -12.29 15.39
CA GLN A 456 -23.69 -11.25 16.40
C GLN A 456 -25.06 -10.90 16.99
N LYS A 457 -26.11 -10.80 16.15
CA LYS A 457 -27.49 -10.55 16.60
C LYS A 457 -28.12 -11.74 17.34
N LYS A 458 -27.75 -12.98 16.99
CA LYS A 458 -28.18 -14.18 17.74
C LYS A 458 -27.60 -14.23 19.15
N HIS A 459 -26.47 -13.56 19.39
CA HIS A 459 -25.75 -13.58 20.66
C HIS A 459 -25.57 -12.17 21.26
N PRO A 460 -26.67 -11.44 21.57
CA PRO A 460 -26.62 -10.03 21.96
C PRO A 460 -25.91 -9.77 23.30
N LYS A 461 -25.71 -10.81 24.11
CA LYS A 461 -25.00 -10.74 25.40
C LYS A 461 -23.48 -10.95 25.26
N LEU A 462 -23.01 -11.43 24.11
CA LEU A 462 -21.58 -11.66 23.87
C LEU A 462 -20.95 -10.41 23.28
N ASP A 463 -19.79 -10.02 23.81
CA ASP A 463 -18.90 -9.09 23.12
C ASP A 463 -18.24 -9.80 21.92
N LEU A 464 -17.48 -9.03 21.13
CA LEU A 464 -16.78 -9.58 19.96
C LEU A 464 -15.93 -10.80 20.33
N PHE A 465 -15.17 -10.75 21.43
CA PHE A 465 -14.28 -11.85 21.81
C PHE A 465 -15.04 -13.08 22.29
N GLY A 466 -16.17 -12.91 22.97
CA GLY A 466 -17.07 -13.98 23.34
C GLY A 466 -17.66 -14.68 22.12
N LEU A 467 -18.09 -13.90 21.12
CA LEU A 467 -18.61 -14.45 19.86
C LEU A 467 -17.55 -15.27 19.11
N LEU A 468 -16.32 -14.73 19.01
CA LEU A 468 -15.21 -15.38 18.30
C LEU A 468 -14.73 -16.69 18.95
N ARG A 469 -15.12 -16.97 20.21
CA ARG A 469 -14.77 -18.19 20.95
C ARG A 469 -15.88 -19.22 20.99
N LEU A 470 -17.04 -18.92 20.41
CA LEU A 470 -18.10 -19.89 20.34
C LEU A 470 -17.58 -21.14 19.62
N PRO A 471 -17.87 -22.35 20.14
CA PRO A 471 -17.58 -23.56 19.39
C PRO A 471 -18.31 -23.46 18.06
N GLU A 472 -17.59 -23.71 16.96
CA GLU A 472 -18.17 -23.64 15.62
C GLU A 472 -19.20 -24.77 15.40
N GLU A 473 -19.06 -25.85 16.17
CA GLU A 473 -20.02 -26.94 16.25
C GLU A 473 -21.40 -26.43 16.69
N GLY A 474 -22.41 -26.64 15.85
CA GLY A 474 -23.78 -26.21 16.10
C GLY A 474 -24.10 -24.76 15.67
N GLN A 475 -23.13 -23.99 15.18
CA GLN A 475 -23.39 -22.64 14.65
C GLN A 475 -23.97 -22.71 13.24
N VAL A 476 -25.31 -22.68 13.16
CA VAL A 476 -26.06 -22.79 11.91
C VAL A 476 -26.94 -21.56 11.69
N ILE A 477 -26.95 -21.04 10.46
CA ILE A 477 -27.92 -20.06 9.98
C ILE A 477 -28.77 -20.73 8.90
N LEU A 478 -30.09 -20.70 9.07
CA LEU A 478 -31.01 -21.22 8.06
C LEU A 478 -30.86 -20.42 6.77
N TYR A 479 -30.85 -21.13 5.64
CA TYR A 479 -30.59 -20.49 4.34
C TYR A 479 -31.58 -19.36 4.02
N GLU A 480 -32.87 -19.55 4.34
CA GLU A 480 -33.90 -18.55 4.06
C GLU A 480 -33.70 -17.26 4.87
N ASP A 481 -33.33 -17.37 6.15
CA ASP A 481 -33.01 -16.21 7.00
C ASP A 481 -31.79 -15.46 6.45
N PHE A 482 -30.74 -16.21 6.11
CA PHE A 482 -29.53 -15.66 5.52
C PHE A 482 -29.83 -14.95 4.19
N ARG A 483 -30.63 -15.58 3.33
CA ARG A 483 -31.03 -15.07 2.02
C ARG A 483 -31.86 -13.80 2.15
N ALA A 484 -32.79 -13.74 3.10
CA ALA A 484 -33.60 -12.56 3.37
C ALA A 484 -32.75 -11.38 3.83
N ALA A 485 -31.83 -11.59 4.79
CA ALA A 485 -30.87 -10.57 5.23
C ALA A 485 -29.95 -10.13 4.09
N PHE A 486 -29.37 -11.08 3.35
CA PHE A 486 -28.52 -10.80 2.19
C PHE A 486 -29.24 -9.95 1.14
N LYS A 487 -30.53 -10.20 0.89
CA LYS A 487 -31.35 -9.40 -0.03
C LYS A 487 -31.45 -7.94 0.42
N ARG A 488 -31.70 -7.68 1.71
CA ARG A 488 -31.79 -6.33 2.29
C ARG A 488 -30.46 -5.60 2.18
N VAL A 489 -29.37 -6.23 2.64
CA VAL A 489 -28.03 -5.61 2.60
C VAL A 489 -27.58 -5.36 1.16
N ARG A 490 -27.81 -6.30 0.24
CA ARG A 490 -27.50 -6.11 -1.20
C ARG A 490 -28.27 -4.93 -1.80
N LYS A 491 -29.55 -4.75 -1.44
CA LYS A 491 -30.33 -3.58 -1.88
C LYS A 491 -29.69 -2.29 -1.40
N GLN A 492 -29.25 -2.24 -0.14
CA GLN A 492 -28.57 -1.07 0.40
C GLN A 492 -27.23 -0.79 -0.29
N VAL A 493 -26.46 -1.83 -0.64
CA VAL A 493 -25.24 -1.68 -1.45
C VAL A 493 -25.52 -1.01 -2.80
N TYR A 494 -26.66 -1.30 -3.44
CA TYR A 494 -27.06 -0.62 -4.67
C TYR A 494 -27.41 0.86 -4.45
N VAL A 495 -28.12 1.18 -3.37
CA VAL A 495 -28.41 2.57 -2.97
C VAL A 495 -27.12 3.35 -2.73
N LEU A 496 -26.18 2.79 -1.97
CA LEU A 496 -24.87 3.42 -1.72
C LEU A 496 -24.08 3.65 -3.01
N ARG A 497 -24.19 2.73 -3.98
CA ARG A 497 -23.56 2.89 -5.29
C ARG A 497 -24.20 4.02 -6.10
N GLU A 498 -25.52 4.15 -6.10
CA GLU A 498 -26.22 5.23 -6.78
C GLU A 498 -25.86 6.60 -6.19
N GLN A 499 -25.64 6.65 -4.87
CA GLN A 499 -25.10 7.83 -4.17
C GLN A 499 -23.59 8.06 -4.41
N GLY A 500 -22.92 7.21 -5.19
CA GLY A 500 -21.50 7.32 -5.47
C GLY A 500 -20.59 7.06 -4.26
N LYS A 501 -21.08 6.40 -3.20
CA LYS A 501 -20.35 6.11 -1.95
C LYS A 501 -19.57 4.81 -1.96
N VAL A 502 -19.85 3.91 -2.89
CA VAL A 502 -19.14 2.63 -3.05
C VAL A 502 -19.35 2.06 -4.45
N TYR A 503 -18.49 1.16 -4.90
CA TYR A 503 -18.73 0.33 -6.08
C TYR A 503 -19.03 -1.12 -5.68
N HIS A 504 -19.57 -1.88 -6.61
CA HIS A 504 -19.76 -3.32 -6.41
C HIS A 504 -19.36 -4.07 -7.68
N ALA A 505 -18.92 -5.31 -7.52
CA ALA A 505 -18.55 -6.16 -8.64
C ALA A 505 -19.76 -6.63 -9.44
N THR A 506 -19.52 -6.98 -10.70
CA THR A 506 -20.61 -7.40 -11.60
C THR A 506 -21.28 -8.69 -11.14
N HIS A 507 -20.55 -9.57 -10.46
CA HIS A 507 -21.07 -10.81 -9.88
C HIS A 507 -21.93 -10.60 -8.62
N LEU A 508 -22.20 -9.36 -8.19
CA LEU A 508 -23.28 -9.07 -7.24
C LEU A 508 -24.64 -8.91 -7.89
N LYS A 509 -24.71 -8.82 -9.22
CA LYS A 509 -25.97 -8.68 -9.96
C LYS A 509 -26.57 -10.05 -10.30
N GLY A 510 -27.87 -10.07 -10.55
CA GLY A 510 -28.60 -11.25 -10.98
C GLY A 510 -29.28 -12.01 -9.84
N ASN A 511 -29.60 -13.28 -10.12
CA ASN A 511 -30.30 -14.15 -9.18
C ASN A 511 -29.54 -14.24 -7.85
N ILE A 512 -30.24 -14.02 -6.75
CA ILE A 512 -29.65 -13.90 -5.41
C ILE A 512 -28.95 -15.18 -4.96
N ASP A 513 -29.52 -16.34 -5.25
CA ASP A 513 -29.02 -17.64 -4.81
C ASP A 513 -27.70 -17.97 -5.51
N LEU A 514 -27.59 -17.60 -6.78
CA LEU A 514 -26.34 -17.71 -7.54
C LEU A 514 -25.26 -16.76 -7.02
N VAL A 515 -25.63 -15.54 -6.62
CA VAL A 515 -24.68 -14.57 -6.04
C VAL A 515 -24.19 -15.06 -4.67
N ILE A 516 -25.07 -15.57 -3.83
CA ILE A 516 -24.73 -16.15 -2.53
C ILE A 516 -23.77 -17.33 -2.72
N ARG A 517 -24.12 -18.28 -3.61
CA ARG A 517 -23.26 -19.43 -3.91
C ARG A 517 -21.89 -18.99 -4.41
N HIS A 518 -21.82 -18.03 -5.33
CA HIS A 518 -20.56 -17.47 -5.79
C HIS A 518 -19.75 -16.83 -4.65
N GLY A 519 -20.39 -16.12 -3.73
CA GLY A 519 -19.74 -15.58 -2.54
C GLY A 519 -19.15 -16.67 -1.64
N LEU A 520 -19.96 -17.70 -1.33
CA LEU A 520 -19.57 -18.84 -0.50
C LEU A 520 -18.43 -19.65 -1.12
N ASP A 521 -18.46 -19.89 -2.43
CA ASP A 521 -17.44 -20.65 -3.14
C ASP A 521 -16.07 -19.96 -3.08
N ASN A 522 -16.07 -18.62 -3.09
CA ASN A 522 -14.86 -17.80 -3.18
C ASN A 522 -14.33 -17.32 -1.81
N VAL A 523 -15.18 -17.12 -0.81
CA VAL A 523 -14.74 -16.68 0.52
C VAL A 523 -13.89 -17.77 1.17
N GLY A 524 -12.65 -17.43 1.53
CA GLY A 524 -11.75 -18.40 2.14
C GLY A 524 -11.38 -19.59 1.25
N ILE A 525 -11.51 -19.52 -0.09
CA ILE A 525 -11.41 -20.68 -0.99
C ILE A 525 -10.13 -21.53 -0.84
N PHE A 526 -9.04 -20.95 -0.32
CA PHE A 526 -7.77 -21.65 -0.09
C PHE A 526 -7.41 -21.83 1.39
N HIS A 527 -8.29 -21.46 2.32
CA HIS A 527 -8.10 -21.70 3.75
C HIS A 527 -8.45 -23.15 4.08
N LEU A 528 -7.67 -23.75 4.98
CA LEU A 528 -7.93 -25.10 5.50
C LEU A 528 -9.26 -25.13 6.27
N LYS A 529 -9.42 -24.19 7.22
CA LYS A 529 -10.68 -23.90 7.90
C LYS A 529 -11.45 -22.85 7.06
N ARG A 530 -12.60 -23.24 6.50
CA ARG A 530 -13.41 -22.33 5.67
C ARG A 530 -14.18 -21.36 6.57
N PRO A 531 -14.06 -20.03 6.36
CA PRO A 531 -14.78 -19.03 7.18
C PRO A 531 -16.30 -19.08 6.96
N LEU A 532 -16.74 -19.58 5.79
CA LEU A 532 -18.15 -19.75 5.50
C LEU A 532 -18.33 -20.86 4.46
N LEU A 533 -19.32 -21.73 4.66
CA LEU A 533 -19.72 -22.77 3.73
C LEU A 533 -21.19 -23.13 3.88
N MET A 534 -21.71 -23.87 2.90
CA MET A 534 -23.04 -24.49 2.98
C MET A 534 -22.88 -25.95 3.43
N ASN A 535 -23.62 -26.37 4.45
CA ASN A 535 -23.61 -27.76 4.92
C ASN A 535 -24.47 -28.66 4.00
N LYS A 536 -24.57 -29.96 4.34
CA LYS A 536 -25.31 -30.94 3.52
C LYS A 536 -26.81 -30.64 3.50
N GLU A 537 -27.32 -30.03 4.56
CA GLU A 537 -28.71 -29.63 4.75
C GLU A 537 -29.04 -28.31 4.02
N GLY A 538 -28.07 -27.68 3.34
CA GLY A 538 -28.25 -26.43 2.60
C GLY A 538 -28.15 -25.16 3.44
N ASN A 539 -27.82 -25.26 4.74
CA ASN A 539 -27.70 -24.15 5.67
C ASN A 539 -26.28 -23.58 5.72
N ILE A 540 -26.15 -22.35 6.23
CA ILE A 540 -24.86 -21.65 6.31
C ILE A 540 -24.19 -21.96 7.64
N VAL A 541 -22.92 -22.36 7.58
CA VAL A 541 -22.07 -22.68 8.75
C VAL A 541 -20.68 -22.07 8.60
N THR A 542 -19.98 -21.88 9.72
CA THR A 542 -18.58 -21.44 9.79
C THR A 542 -17.70 -22.54 10.36
N LYS A 543 -16.41 -22.53 10.02
CA LYS A 543 -15.36 -23.34 10.69
C LYS A 543 -14.25 -22.48 11.30
N ASP A 544 -14.39 -21.16 11.19
CA ASP A 544 -13.40 -20.20 11.68
C ASP A 544 -14.03 -18.81 11.78
N PHE A 545 -14.46 -18.44 12.99
CA PHE A 545 -15.04 -17.12 13.26
C PHE A 545 -14.03 -15.98 13.11
N ASN A 546 -12.75 -16.19 13.43
CA ASN A 546 -11.72 -15.17 13.34
C ASN A 546 -11.51 -14.78 11.87
N THR A 547 -11.27 -15.77 11.02
CA THR A 547 -11.09 -15.52 9.58
C THR A 547 -12.38 -15.01 8.93
N LEU A 548 -13.57 -15.44 9.39
CA LEU A 548 -14.83 -14.85 8.95
C LEU A 548 -14.91 -13.36 9.30
N TYR A 549 -14.53 -12.99 10.52
CA TYR A 549 -14.51 -11.60 10.97
C TYR A 549 -13.56 -10.73 10.13
N TYR A 550 -12.41 -11.26 9.73
CA TYR A 550 -11.50 -10.58 8.79
C TYR A 550 -12.20 -10.19 7.48
N TYR A 551 -12.97 -11.10 6.88
CA TYR A 551 -13.66 -10.82 5.61
C TYR A 551 -14.92 -9.96 5.79
N HIS A 552 -15.62 -10.10 6.91
CA HIS A 552 -16.72 -9.21 7.33
C HIS A 552 -16.25 -7.76 7.37
N ASN A 553 -15.08 -7.52 7.99
CA ASN A 553 -14.54 -6.20 8.27
C ASN A 553 -14.31 -5.31 7.04
N ARG A 554 -14.27 -5.88 5.84
CA ARG A 554 -14.17 -5.12 4.60
C ARG A 554 -15.36 -4.19 4.34
N LEU A 555 -16.52 -4.50 4.92
CA LEU A 555 -17.75 -3.72 4.78
C LEU A 555 -18.09 -2.86 6.02
N VAL A 556 -17.18 -2.75 6.98
CA VAL A 556 -17.35 -1.83 8.12
C VAL A 556 -17.23 -0.37 7.66
N GLY A 557 -18.10 0.49 8.18
CA GLY A 557 -18.14 1.92 7.86
C GLY A 557 -19.11 2.30 6.74
N TYR A 558 -19.95 1.37 6.29
CA TYR A 558 -21.05 1.64 5.34
C TYR A 558 -22.44 1.56 6.00
N ASP A 559 -22.51 1.39 7.32
CA ASP A 559 -23.75 1.25 8.10
C ASP A 559 -24.69 0.14 7.61
N LEU A 560 -24.11 -0.96 7.11
CA LEU A 560 -24.85 -2.07 6.51
C LEU A 560 -25.46 -3.02 7.55
N GLU A 561 -24.94 -3.04 8.77
CA GLU A 561 -25.39 -3.85 9.91
C GLU A 561 -26.85 -3.55 10.31
N LYS A 562 -27.30 -2.32 10.05
CA LYS A 562 -28.68 -1.85 10.27
C LYS A 562 -29.69 -2.60 9.40
N PHE A 563 -29.24 -3.27 8.33
CA PHE A 563 -30.10 -3.95 7.35
C PHE A 563 -30.06 -5.48 7.46
N VAL A 564 -29.24 -6.02 8.36
CA VAL A 564 -29.10 -7.45 8.61
C VAL A 564 -30.30 -7.98 9.38
#